data_AF-A0A7C5N133-F1
#
_entry.id   AF-A0A7C5N133-F1
#
_cell.length_a   1.000
_cell.length_b   1.000
_cell.length_c   1.000
_cell.angle_alpha   90.00
_cell.angle_beta   90.00
_cell.angle_gamma   90.00
#
_symmetry.space_group_name_H-M   'P 1'
#
loop_
_entity.id
_entity.type
_entity.pdbx_description
1 polymer ?
#
loop_
_entity_poly.entity_id
_entity_poly.type
_entity_poly.pdbx_seq_one_letter_code
_entity_poly.pdbx_strand_id
1 'polypeptide(L)'
;MTTRRLEHRFPSASARSRSDLPSGAELRSMVLIVGALFAAGCAPTPVEVDITFPREENFLFTEFGQLLVYEVDPLTGLGDCPSLLRQAETNMGSPVLMTERLPICDFRAGGVGFGDVPPGPHAYLLLATDDADNLLLDGCTIAEAYEGAPPVEIRLFPTADYNDAVARRTLSCASANDKCESGCR
;
A
#
# COMPACT_ATOMS: atom_id res chain seq x y z
N MET A 1 -39.40 43.47 -9.60
CA MET A 1 -40.10 42.69 -8.55
C MET A 1 -39.10 42.41 -7.45
N THR A 2 -39.49 42.72 -6.22
CA THR A 2 -38.60 43.08 -5.11
C THR A 2 -38.98 42.22 -3.91
N THR A 3 -38.08 41.39 -3.39
CA THR A 3 -38.25 40.68 -2.10
C THR A 3 -36.86 40.24 -1.63
N ARG A 4 -36.21 40.99 -0.74
CA ARG A 4 -36.30 40.99 0.75
C ARG A 4 -35.36 39.97 1.42
N ARG A 5 -34.27 40.57 1.92
CA ARG A 5 -33.34 40.18 2.98
C ARG A 5 -34.05 39.63 4.23
N LEU A 6 -33.50 38.58 4.85
CA LEU A 6 -33.68 38.27 6.27
C LEU A 6 -32.33 37.82 6.85
N GLU A 7 -31.73 38.74 7.60
CA GLU A 7 -30.58 38.54 8.47
C GLU A 7 -31.06 37.87 9.75
N HIS A 8 -30.47 36.74 10.15
CA HIS A 8 -30.59 36.23 11.52
C HIS A 8 -29.27 36.46 12.26
N ARG A 9 -29.23 37.58 12.99
CA ARG A 9 -28.41 37.76 14.20
C ARG A 9 -29.07 36.96 15.33
N PHE A 10 -28.28 36.23 16.11
CA PHE A 10 -28.56 36.04 17.53
C PHE A 10 -27.28 36.15 18.38
N PRO A 11 -27.37 36.66 19.62
CA PRO A 11 -26.26 37.18 20.40
C PRO A 11 -25.83 36.30 21.58
N SER A 12 -24.72 36.75 22.17
CA SER A 12 -24.02 36.47 23.44
C SER A 12 -24.82 36.00 24.67
N ALA A 13 -24.21 35.12 25.48
CA ALA A 13 -24.21 35.13 26.97
C ALA A 13 -23.13 34.13 27.47
N SER A 14 -22.02 34.55 28.08
CA SER A 14 -21.81 34.90 29.51
C SER A 14 -22.10 33.80 30.55
N ALA A 15 -21.00 33.27 31.09
CA ALA A 15 -20.68 32.99 32.49
C ALA A 15 -21.67 32.24 33.41
N ARG A 16 -21.18 31.17 34.05
CA ARG A 16 -21.25 31.04 35.52
C ARG A 16 -20.25 30.02 36.07
N SER A 17 -19.47 30.54 37.01
CA SER A 17 -18.71 29.86 38.04
C SER A 17 -19.60 28.93 38.88
N ARG A 18 -19.06 27.77 39.26
CA ARG A 18 -19.20 27.20 40.61
C ARG A 18 -18.08 26.22 40.87
N SER A 19 -17.19 26.64 41.76
CA SER A 19 -16.18 25.82 42.41
C SER A 19 -16.83 25.22 43.65
N ASP A 20 -17.12 23.93 43.63
CA ASP A 20 -17.53 23.18 44.82
C ASP A 20 -16.41 22.21 45.19
N LEU A 21 -15.66 22.58 46.24
CA LEU A 21 -14.67 21.77 46.94
C LEU A 21 -15.35 21.15 48.16
N PRO A 22 -15.42 19.82 48.29
CA PRO A 22 -15.59 19.18 49.58
C PRO A 22 -14.23 18.94 50.25
N SER A 23 -14.08 19.60 51.40
CA SER A 23 -13.10 19.30 52.44
C SER A 23 -13.43 17.96 53.09
N GLY A 24 -12.50 17.02 53.05
CA GLY A 24 -12.61 15.73 53.75
C GLY A 24 -11.28 15.01 53.71
N ALA A 25 -10.48 15.25 54.75
CA ALA A 25 -9.28 14.47 55.04
C ALA A 25 -9.69 13.00 55.27
N GLU A 26 -8.96 12.05 54.68
CA GLU A 26 -8.59 10.78 55.30
C GLU A 26 -7.33 10.23 54.62
N LEU A 27 -6.47 9.67 55.47
CA LEU A 27 -5.19 9.08 55.15
C LEU A 27 -5.33 7.92 54.17
N ARG A 28 -4.44 7.83 53.19
CA ARG A 28 -3.52 6.67 53.01
C ARG A 28 -2.65 6.85 51.78
N SER A 29 -1.34 6.83 52.03
CA SER A 29 -0.32 6.52 51.05
C SER A 29 -0.69 5.27 50.25
N MET A 30 -0.69 5.40 48.93
CA MET A 30 -0.12 4.37 48.06
C MET A 30 0.24 5.03 46.73
N VAL A 31 1.46 5.55 46.65
CA VAL A 31 2.09 5.88 45.36
C VAL A 31 2.33 4.55 44.66
N LEU A 32 1.37 4.14 43.85
CA LEU A 32 1.51 3.10 42.84
C LEU A 32 1.55 3.84 41.50
N ILE A 33 2.68 4.51 41.22
CA ILE A 33 2.97 4.90 39.84
C ILE A 33 3.42 3.60 39.16
N VAL A 34 2.41 2.94 38.59
CA VAL A 34 2.50 1.82 37.67
C VAL A 34 3.62 2.11 36.68
N GLY A 35 4.64 1.26 36.69
CA GLY A 35 5.71 1.29 35.71
C GLY A 35 5.10 1.16 34.32
N ALA A 36 5.11 2.26 33.57
CA ALA A 36 5.00 2.22 32.13
C ALA A 36 6.26 1.52 31.61
N LEU A 37 6.26 0.18 31.63
CA LEU A 37 7.06 -0.58 30.68
C LEU A 37 6.56 -0.14 29.31
N PHE A 38 7.27 0.81 28.72
CA PHE A 38 7.28 0.99 27.29
C PHE A 38 7.77 -0.33 26.73
N ALA A 39 6.83 -1.21 26.41
CA ALA A 39 7.03 -2.20 25.39
C ALA A 39 7.33 -1.41 24.12
N ALA A 40 8.60 -1.09 23.90
CA ALA A 40 9.13 -0.87 22.57
C ALA A 40 8.94 -2.21 21.86
N GLY A 41 7.69 -2.47 21.43
CA GLY A 41 7.42 -3.49 20.45
C GLY A 41 8.26 -3.11 19.26
N CYS A 42 9.21 -3.97 18.89
CA CYS A 42 9.86 -3.89 17.60
C CYS A 42 8.73 -3.98 16.58
N ALA A 43 8.22 -2.83 16.14
CA ALA A 43 7.42 -2.76 14.95
C ALA A 43 8.37 -3.17 13.82
N PRO A 44 8.06 -4.23 13.09
CA PRO A 44 8.91 -4.65 12.00
C PRO A 44 9.00 -3.52 10.98
N THR A 45 10.22 -3.31 10.49
CA THR A 45 10.50 -2.24 9.55
C THR A 45 9.78 -2.55 8.24
N PRO A 46 8.93 -1.64 7.74
CA PRO A 46 8.26 -1.85 6.47
C PRO A 46 9.30 -2.00 5.36
N VAL A 47 9.15 -3.04 4.55
CA VAL A 47 9.95 -3.25 3.35
C VAL A 47 9.42 -2.30 2.28
N GLU A 48 10.31 -1.53 1.66
CA GLU A 48 9.94 -0.71 0.50
C GLU A 48 10.10 -1.53 -0.79
N VAL A 49 9.15 -1.39 -1.70
CA VAL A 49 9.20 -1.99 -3.05
C VAL A 49 9.23 -0.86 -4.07
N ASP A 50 10.22 -0.90 -4.96
CA ASP A 50 10.33 0.01 -6.09
C ASP A 50 10.00 -0.74 -7.39
N ILE A 51 9.16 -0.14 -8.24
CA ILE A 51 8.61 -0.81 -9.43
C ILE A 51 8.99 -0.05 -10.69
N THR A 52 9.68 -0.74 -11.57
CA THR A 52 10.09 -0.19 -12.86
C THR A 52 9.22 -0.73 -13.99
N PHE A 53 8.58 0.19 -14.72
CA PHE A 53 7.82 -0.13 -15.92
C PHE A 53 8.73 -0.14 -17.16
N PRO A 54 8.44 -1.00 -18.15
CA PRO A 54 9.27 -1.08 -19.36
C PRO A 54 9.13 0.16 -20.24
N ARG A 55 7.94 0.77 -20.28
CA ARG A 55 7.64 2.06 -20.93
C ARG A 55 6.53 2.79 -20.17
N GLU A 56 6.41 4.09 -20.38
CA GLU A 56 5.35 4.89 -19.76
C GLU A 56 3.95 4.44 -20.21
N GLU A 57 3.77 4.11 -21.49
CA GLU A 57 2.49 3.58 -22.01
C GLU A 57 1.98 2.38 -21.22
N ASN A 58 2.87 1.47 -20.83
CA ASN A 58 2.52 0.31 -20.01
C ASN A 58 1.92 0.73 -18.66
N PHE A 59 2.53 1.71 -17.99
CA PHE A 59 2.00 2.28 -16.75
C PHE A 59 0.62 2.92 -16.95
N LEU A 60 0.43 3.63 -18.07
CA LEU A 60 -0.81 4.34 -18.35
C LEU A 60 -2.00 3.39 -18.57
N PHE A 61 -1.78 2.16 -19.05
CA PHE A 61 -2.83 1.15 -19.18
C PHE A 61 -3.09 0.34 -17.90
N THR A 62 -2.14 0.27 -16.97
CA THR A 62 -2.27 -0.47 -15.70
C THR A 62 -3.02 0.35 -14.66
N GLU A 63 -4.06 -0.21 -14.03
CA GLU A 63 -4.82 0.47 -12.97
C GLU A 63 -4.42 0.00 -11.57
N PHE A 64 -4.16 -1.29 -11.41
CA PHE A 64 -3.92 -1.92 -10.12
C PHE A 64 -2.64 -2.75 -10.12
N GLY A 65 -2.02 -2.85 -8.95
CA GLY A 65 -0.94 -3.79 -8.66
C GLY A 65 -1.33 -4.71 -7.51
N GLN A 66 -0.85 -5.95 -7.56
CA GLN A 66 -0.94 -6.91 -6.47
C GLN A 66 0.44 -7.53 -6.27
N LEU A 67 0.96 -7.45 -5.05
CA LEU A 67 2.21 -8.08 -4.68
C LEU A 67 1.95 -9.43 -4.01
N LEU A 68 2.70 -10.43 -4.44
CA LEU A 68 2.76 -11.76 -3.86
C LEU A 68 4.19 -12.04 -3.46
N VAL A 69 4.40 -12.55 -2.26
CA VAL A 69 5.71 -12.93 -1.74
C VAL A 69 5.72 -14.42 -1.48
N TYR A 70 6.71 -15.12 -2.03
CA TYR A 70 6.89 -16.56 -1.88
C TYR A 70 8.21 -16.85 -1.19
N GLU A 71 8.25 -17.89 -0.36
CA GLU A 71 9.52 -18.44 0.12
C GLU A 71 10.30 -19.00 -1.06
N VAL A 72 11.60 -18.76 -1.07
CA VAL A 72 12.52 -19.39 -2.02
C VAL A 72 13.26 -20.50 -1.29
N ASP A 73 13.10 -21.73 -1.78
CA ASP A 73 13.94 -22.83 -1.33
C ASP A 73 15.14 -22.97 -2.29
N PRO A 74 16.36 -22.60 -1.86
CA PRO A 74 17.55 -22.66 -2.70
C PRO A 74 17.96 -24.09 -3.07
N LEU A 75 17.47 -25.11 -2.35
CA LEU A 75 17.82 -26.51 -2.61
C LEU A 75 16.89 -27.16 -3.64
N THR A 76 15.62 -26.75 -3.68
CA THR A 76 14.63 -27.33 -4.60
C THR A 76 14.31 -26.41 -5.79
N GLY A 77 14.71 -25.14 -5.74
CA GLY A 77 14.31 -24.13 -6.72
C GLY A 77 12.83 -23.76 -6.62
N LEU A 78 12.13 -24.20 -5.57
CA LEU A 78 10.76 -23.80 -5.31
C LEU A 78 10.72 -22.30 -5.03
N GLY A 79 9.74 -21.62 -5.64
CA GLY A 79 9.62 -20.16 -5.54
C GLY A 79 10.57 -19.39 -6.45
N ASP A 80 11.23 -20.04 -7.42
CA ASP A 80 12.02 -19.30 -8.41
C ASP A 80 11.12 -18.44 -9.32
N CYS A 81 11.60 -17.25 -9.66
CA CYS A 81 10.83 -16.29 -10.46
C CYS A 81 10.32 -16.86 -11.79
N PRO A 82 11.11 -17.61 -12.58
CA PRO A 82 10.61 -18.20 -13.83
C PRO A 82 9.44 -19.19 -13.64
N SER A 83 9.41 -19.96 -12.54
CA SER A 83 8.28 -20.87 -12.30
C SER A 83 7.09 -20.15 -11.69
N LEU A 84 7.31 -19.13 -10.87
CA LEU A 84 6.23 -18.31 -10.34
C LEU A 84 5.51 -17.52 -11.43
N LEU A 85 6.25 -16.90 -12.35
CA LEU A 85 5.67 -16.19 -13.50
C LEU A 85 4.82 -17.13 -14.39
N ARG A 86 5.29 -18.36 -14.65
CA ARG A 86 4.48 -19.37 -15.37
C ARG A 86 3.24 -19.83 -14.60
N GLN A 87 3.31 -19.86 -13.27
CA GLN A 87 2.18 -20.25 -12.42
C GLN A 87 1.14 -19.14 -12.27
N ALA A 88 1.57 -17.87 -12.42
CA ALA A 88 0.70 -16.70 -12.39
C ALA A 88 -0.49 -16.82 -13.37
N GLU A 89 -0.28 -17.51 -14.48
CA GLU A 89 -1.27 -17.72 -15.53
C GLU A 89 -2.25 -18.89 -15.27
N THR A 90 -1.91 -19.81 -14.36
CA THR A 90 -2.62 -21.12 -14.27
C THR A 90 -3.18 -21.43 -12.89
N ASN A 91 -2.36 -21.32 -11.84
CA ASN A 91 -2.76 -21.37 -10.45
C ASN A 91 -1.54 -21.07 -9.60
N MET A 92 -1.54 -19.93 -8.92
CA MET A 92 -0.47 -19.57 -8.01
C MET A 92 -0.60 -20.35 -6.71
N GLY A 93 0.48 -20.99 -6.26
CA GLY A 93 0.55 -21.58 -4.92
C GLY A 93 0.27 -20.55 -3.82
N SER A 94 0.26 -20.98 -2.55
CA SER A 94 0.01 -20.08 -1.42
C SER A 94 1.23 -19.19 -1.12
N PRO A 95 1.13 -17.86 -1.31
CA PRO A 95 2.20 -16.94 -0.92
C PRO A 95 2.26 -16.78 0.60
N VAL A 96 3.42 -16.38 1.13
CA VAL A 96 3.55 -15.97 2.54
C VAL A 96 2.92 -14.61 2.80
N LEU A 97 2.90 -13.75 1.78
CA LEU A 97 2.20 -12.48 1.81
C LEU A 97 1.51 -12.25 0.47
N MET A 98 0.25 -11.85 0.52
CA MET A 98 -0.52 -11.43 -0.63
C MET A 98 -1.20 -10.11 -0.26
N THR A 99 -0.91 -9.05 -1.00
CA THR A 99 -1.61 -7.80 -0.81
C THR A 99 -3.01 -7.88 -1.42
N GLU A 100 -3.89 -6.99 -0.96
CA GLU A 100 -5.04 -6.63 -1.77
C GLU A 100 -4.58 -5.98 -3.10
N ARG A 101 -5.53 -5.79 -4.02
CA ARG A 101 -5.27 -5.00 -5.23
C ARG A 101 -5.26 -3.52 -4.85
N LEU A 102 -4.10 -2.91 -5.03
CA LEU A 102 -3.87 -1.51 -4.71
C LEU A 102 -3.76 -0.70 -6.00
N PRO A 103 -4.21 0.57 -6.03
CA PRO A 103 -3.97 1.47 -7.14
C PRO A 103 -2.49 1.49 -7.55
N ILE A 104 -2.19 1.44 -8.85
CA ILE A 104 -0.80 1.39 -9.33
C ILE A 104 0.01 2.64 -8.92
N CYS A 105 -0.69 3.75 -8.67
CA CYS A 105 -0.09 5.00 -8.21
C CYS A 105 0.45 4.91 -6.77
N ASP A 106 -0.10 4.04 -5.93
CA ASP A 106 0.37 3.86 -4.54
C ASP A 106 1.76 3.23 -4.51
N PHE A 107 2.01 2.30 -5.42
CA PHE A 107 3.33 1.71 -5.64
C PHE A 107 4.36 2.76 -6.07
N ARG A 108 3.97 3.71 -6.93
CA ARG A 108 4.88 4.78 -7.36
C ARG A 108 5.20 5.79 -6.25
N ALA A 109 4.27 6.03 -5.33
CA ALA A 109 4.47 6.95 -4.22
C ALA A 109 5.44 6.39 -3.15
N GLY A 110 5.97 5.17 -3.32
CA GLY A 110 6.67 4.44 -2.26
C GLY A 110 5.75 4.12 -1.08
N GLY A 111 4.43 4.23 -1.27
CA GLY A 111 3.44 4.17 -0.19
C GLY A 111 3.07 2.75 0.21
N VAL A 112 3.50 1.75 -0.55
CA VAL A 112 3.22 0.36 -0.25
C VAL A 112 4.34 -0.19 0.63
N GLY A 113 4.19 -0.01 1.93
CA GLY A 113 4.97 -0.71 2.96
C GLY A 113 4.25 -1.99 3.37
N PHE A 114 5.01 -3.08 3.53
CA PHE A 114 4.44 -4.40 3.81
C PHE A 114 4.59 -4.79 5.29
N GLY A 115 3.71 -5.69 5.73
CA GLY A 115 3.80 -6.30 7.05
C GLY A 115 4.99 -7.24 7.18
N ASP A 116 4.93 -8.09 8.20
CA ASP A 116 6.02 -8.95 8.65
C ASP A 116 6.36 -10.05 7.63
N VAL A 117 7.26 -9.76 6.68
CA VAL A 117 7.89 -10.79 5.85
C VAL A 117 8.95 -11.51 6.70
N PRO A 118 8.93 -12.85 6.80
CA PRO A 118 9.95 -13.59 7.53
C PRO A 118 11.37 -13.27 7.01
N PRO A 119 12.42 -13.45 7.84
CA PRO A 119 13.79 -13.30 7.36
C PRO A 119 14.13 -14.38 6.32
N GLY A 120 15.04 -14.06 5.41
CA GLY A 120 15.52 -14.96 4.36
C GLY A 120 15.13 -14.54 2.93
N PRO A 121 15.63 -15.26 1.92
CA PRO A 121 15.34 -14.95 0.52
C PRO A 121 13.89 -15.28 0.18
N HIS A 122 13.22 -14.29 -0.41
CA HIS A 122 11.86 -14.41 -0.90
C HIS A 122 11.79 -13.97 -2.36
N ALA A 123 10.85 -14.54 -3.09
CA ALA A 123 10.49 -14.09 -4.43
C ALA A 123 9.31 -13.13 -4.34
N TYR A 124 9.53 -11.91 -4.78
CA TYR A 124 8.56 -10.82 -4.82
C TYR A 124 8.03 -10.73 -6.24
N LEU A 125 6.78 -11.17 -6.42
CA LEU A 125 6.06 -11.16 -7.67
C LEU A 125 5.05 -10.00 -7.64
N LEU A 126 5.11 -9.10 -8.60
CA LEU A 126 4.08 -8.09 -8.80
C LEU A 126 3.27 -8.42 -10.04
N LEU A 127 1.95 -8.41 -9.90
CA LEU A 127 0.98 -8.54 -10.98
C LEU A 127 0.29 -7.19 -11.18
N ALA A 128 0.34 -6.67 -12.40
CA ALA A 128 -0.23 -5.38 -12.75
C ALA A 128 -1.39 -5.57 -13.73
N THR A 129 -2.58 -5.15 -13.32
CA THR A 129 -3.84 -5.37 -14.05
C THR A 129 -4.54 -4.07 -14.40
N ASP A 130 -5.47 -4.13 -15.34
CA ASP A 130 -6.38 -3.03 -15.63
C ASP A 130 -7.66 -3.06 -14.78
N ASP A 131 -8.62 -2.19 -15.11
CA ASP A 131 -9.94 -2.09 -14.50
C ASP A 131 -10.88 -3.28 -14.77
N ALA A 132 -10.56 -4.08 -15.79
CA ALA A 132 -11.30 -5.29 -16.17
C ALA A 132 -10.60 -6.58 -15.72
N ASP A 133 -9.58 -6.47 -14.87
CA ASP A 133 -8.80 -7.56 -14.29
C ASP A 133 -7.96 -8.34 -15.31
N ASN A 134 -7.69 -7.76 -16.48
CA ASN A 134 -6.74 -8.34 -17.41
C ASN A 134 -5.32 -8.16 -16.87
N LEU A 135 -4.55 -9.24 -16.79
CA LEU A 135 -3.14 -9.19 -16.43
C LEU A 135 -2.33 -8.60 -17.58
N LEU A 136 -1.84 -7.37 -17.39
CA LEU A 136 -1.11 -6.63 -18.41
C LEU A 136 0.40 -6.82 -18.27
N LEU A 137 0.89 -6.72 -17.03
CA LEU A 137 2.30 -6.78 -16.73
C LEU A 137 2.55 -7.70 -15.54
N ASP A 138 3.69 -8.36 -15.54
CA ASP A 138 4.19 -9.07 -14.39
C ASP A 138 5.69 -8.83 -14.21
N GLY A 139 6.20 -9.11 -13.02
CA GLY A 139 7.62 -9.04 -12.75
C GLY A 139 7.93 -9.74 -11.45
N CYS A 140 9.10 -10.38 -11.39
CA CYS A 140 9.54 -11.07 -10.21
C CYS A 140 11.01 -10.80 -9.94
N THR A 141 11.34 -10.60 -8.67
CA THR A 141 12.72 -10.49 -8.18
C THR A 141 12.90 -11.35 -6.94
N ILE A 142 14.09 -11.91 -6.75
CA ILE A 142 14.45 -12.60 -5.52
C ILE A 142 15.29 -11.63 -4.69
N ALA A 143 14.82 -11.33 -3.50
CA ALA A 143 15.49 -10.43 -2.58
C ALA A 143 15.34 -10.93 -1.14
N GLU A 144 16.15 -10.39 -0.24
CA GLU A 144 15.98 -10.58 1.19
C GLU A 144 15.69 -9.21 1.79
N ALA A 145 14.60 -9.12 2.55
CA ALA A 145 14.25 -7.89 3.24
C ALA A 145 14.70 -7.97 4.70
N TYR A 146 15.42 -6.94 5.14
CA TYR A 146 15.93 -6.81 6.50
C TYR A 146 16.00 -5.33 6.88
N GLU A 147 16.20 -5.03 8.16
CA GLU A 147 16.31 -3.65 8.63
C GLU A 147 17.48 -2.91 7.96
N GLY A 148 17.18 -1.81 7.27
CA GLY A 148 18.17 -1.04 6.52
C GLY A 148 18.55 -1.63 5.16
N ALA A 149 17.85 -2.67 4.70
CA ALA A 149 17.98 -3.16 3.33
C ALA A 149 17.57 -2.06 2.32
N PRO A 150 18.16 -2.05 1.11
CA PRO A 150 17.64 -1.22 0.03
C PRO A 150 16.22 -1.66 -0.37
N PRO A 151 15.45 -0.80 -1.05
CA PRO A 151 14.16 -1.18 -1.61
C PRO A 151 14.26 -2.40 -2.52
N VAL A 152 13.23 -3.25 -2.50
CA VAL A 152 13.13 -4.40 -3.39
C VAL A 152 12.71 -3.90 -4.78
N GLU A 153 13.63 -3.94 -5.73
CA GLU A 153 13.39 -3.50 -7.11
C GLU A 153 12.72 -4.60 -7.94
N ILE A 154 11.47 -4.38 -8.35
CA ILE A 154 10.71 -5.26 -9.24
C ILE A 154 10.61 -4.61 -10.62
N ARG A 155 11.21 -5.23 -11.63
CA ARG A 155 11.05 -4.82 -13.01
C ARG A 155 9.88 -5.56 -13.65
N LEU A 156 8.94 -4.81 -14.21
CA LEU A 156 7.80 -5.35 -14.93
C LEU A 156 8.09 -5.57 -16.41
N PHE A 157 7.39 -6.55 -16.97
CA PHE A 157 7.41 -6.91 -18.38
C PHE A 157 5.98 -7.09 -18.88
N PRO A 158 5.70 -6.78 -20.16
CA PRO A 158 4.39 -7.08 -20.74
C PRO A 158 4.16 -8.58 -20.84
N THR A 159 2.96 -9.03 -20.47
CA THR A 159 2.54 -10.41 -20.67
C THR A 159 2.32 -10.73 -22.15
N ALA A 160 2.15 -12.02 -22.47
CA ALA A 160 1.83 -12.45 -23.83
C ALA A 160 0.53 -11.80 -24.37
N ASP A 161 -0.45 -11.56 -23.49
CA ASP A 161 -1.77 -11.04 -23.83
C ASP A 161 -1.85 -9.50 -23.81
N TYR A 162 -0.76 -8.80 -23.42
CA TYR A 162 -0.76 -7.34 -23.27
C TYR A 162 -1.29 -6.62 -24.51
N ASN A 163 -0.78 -6.96 -25.70
CA ASN A 163 -1.16 -6.29 -26.94
C ASN A 163 -2.64 -6.48 -27.25
N ASP A 164 -3.18 -7.67 -27.02
CA ASP A 164 -4.59 -7.97 -27.27
C ASP A 164 -5.50 -7.26 -26.28
N ALA A 165 -5.07 -7.16 -25.02
CA ALA A 165 -5.78 -6.45 -23.96
C ALA A 165 -5.86 -4.92 -24.22
N VAL A 166 -4.83 -4.33 -24.84
CA VAL A 166 -4.78 -2.87 -25.10
C VAL A 166 -5.14 -2.45 -26.53
N ALA A 167 -5.22 -3.39 -27.50
CA ALA A 167 -5.36 -3.09 -28.93
C ALA A 167 -6.52 -2.17 -29.33
N ARG A 168 -7.58 -2.09 -28.52
CA ARG A 168 -8.78 -1.26 -28.79
C ARG A 168 -9.02 -0.18 -27.73
N ARG A 169 -8.05 0.05 -26.86
CA ARG A 169 -8.14 1.03 -25.79
C ARG A 169 -7.40 2.29 -26.21
N THR A 170 -7.96 3.43 -25.86
CA THR A 170 -7.29 4.73 -25.98
C THR A 170 -6.81 5.13 -24.61
N LEU A 171 -5.56 5.59 -24.52
CA LEU A 171 -5.03 6.19 -23.30
C LEU A 171 -5.89 7.39 -22.90
N SER A 172 -6.42 7.36 -21.68
CA SER A 172 -7.18 8.45 -21.08
C SER A 172 -6.28 9.50 -20.43
N CYS A 173 -5.01 9.15 -20.20
CA CYS A 173 -4.02 10.02 -19.56
C CYS A 173 -2.89 10.36 -20.54
N ALA A 174 -2.43 11.62 -20.49
CA ALA A 174 -1.31 12.08 -21.31
C ALA A 174 0.06 11.75 -20.70
N SER A 175 0.14 11.61 -19.37
CA SER A 175 1.37 11.28 -18.67
C SER A 175 1.13 10.51 -17.37
N ALA A 176 2.19 9.89 -16.86
CA ALA A 176 2.14 9.17 -15.59
C ALA A 176 1.78 10.11 -14.43
N ASN A 177 2.22 11.38 -14.47
CA ASN A 177 1.86 12.37 -13.45
C ASN A 177 0.38 12.73 -13.50
N ASP A 178 -0.17 12.95 -14.71
CA ASP A 178 -1.60 13.24 -14.86
C ASP A 178 -2.47 12.12 -14.28
N LYS A 179 -2.04 10.86 -14.45
CA LYS A 179 -2.71 9.68 -13.91
C LYS A 179 -2.82 9.70 -12.39
N CYS A 180 -1.73 9.97 -11.68
CA CYS A 180 -1.71 9.81 -10.22
C CYS A 180 -2.03 11.08 -9.43
N GLU A 181 -1.80 12.27 -9.99
CA GLU A 181 -2.00 13.52 -9.25
C GLU A 181 -3.37 14.16 -9.53
N SER A 182 -3.79 14.15 -10.79
CA SER A 182 -4.99 14.86 -11.24
C SER A 182 -6.16 13.97 -11.65
N GLY A 183 -5.90 12.68 -11.81
CA GLY A 183 -6.80 11.73 -12.48
C GLY A 183 -6.86 11.97 -13.99
N CYS A 184 -7.11 10.90 -14.76
CA CYS A 184 -7.29 11.02 -16.21
C CYS A 184 -8.55 11.85 -16.52
N ARG A 185 -8.44 12.79 -17.47
CA ARG A 185 -9.53 13.71 -17.88
C ARG A 185 -9.82 13.62 -19.36
#